data_AF-A0A349M4E3-F1
#
_entry.id   AF-A0A349M4E3-F1
#
_cell.length_a   1.000
_cell.length_b   1.000
_cell.length_c   1.000
_cell.angle_alpha   90.00
_cell.angle_beta   90.00
_cell.angle_gamma   90.00
#
_symmetry.space_group_name_H-M   'P 1'
#
loop_
_entity.id
_entity.type
_entity.pdbx_description
1 polymer ?
#
loop_
_entity_poly.entity_id
_entity_poly.type
_entity_poly.pdbx_seq_one_letter_code
_entity_poly.pdbx_strand_id
1 'polypeptide(L)'
;AEQVRANAETYFEQFFRIVDRDLTEVHYQTEWFDKFDLGDAIKLLSHKTVAQMLERDDFSNRYKSGIEIYLSEFMYPLLQGYDSVMLHSDVEIGGTDQTFNLLVGRELQPIFGQPSQQILTVQLIVGLDGYKKMGKSLSNYIAMTAPAHDMFGKLMSLPDHAMMSYFETLTDLPLAELTELR
;
A
#
# COMPACT_ATOMS: atom_id res chain seq x y z
N ALA A 1 5.52 -21.07 -5.01
CA ALA A 1 4.84 -20.49 -6.19
C ALA A 1 3.34 -20.80 -6.19
N GLU A 2 2.92 -22.07 -6.05
CA GLU A 2 1.52 -22.48 -6.18
C GLU A 2 0.57 -21.85 -5.15
N GLN A 3 0.94 -21.81 -3.87
CA GLN A 3 0.15 -21.15 -2.82
C GLN A 3 0.00 -19.63 -3.03
N VAL A 4 1.03 -18.97 -3.58
CA VAL A 4 1.00 -17.52 -3.87
C VAL A 4 0.02 -17.23 -5.00
N ARG A 5 0.00 -18.09 -6.04
CA ARG A 5 -0.95 -17.98 -7.15
C ARG A 5 -2.38 -18.22 -6.68
N ALA A 6 -2.63 -19.26 -5.88
CA ALA A 6 -3.96 -19.54 -5.33
C ALA A 6 -4.48 -18.37 -4.47
N ASN A 7 -3.64 -17.78 -3.64
CA ASN A 7 -4.01 -16.60 -2.84
C ASN A 7 -4.25 -15.35 -3.72
N ALA A 8 -3.52 -15.21 -4.84
CA ALA A 8 -3.69 -14.11 -5.77
C ALA A 8 -5.04 -14.19 -6.50
N GLU A 9 -5.51 -15.38 -6.86
CA GLU A 9 -6.83 -15.57 -7.50
C GLU A 9 -7.97 -15.03 -6.62
N THR A 10 -8.02 -15.39 -5.34
CA THR A 10 -9.05 -14.89 -4.42
C THR A 10 -8.94 -13.38 -4.18
N TYR A 11 -7.74 -12.81 -4.30
CA TYR A 11 -7.53 -11.37 -4.23
C TYR A 11 -8.10 -10.68 -5.47
N PHE A 12 -7.78 -11.18 -6.66
CA PHE A 12 -8.28 -10.62 -7.93
C PHE A 12 -9.80 -10.68 -8.03
N GLU A 13 -10.44 -11.75 -7.55
CA GLU A 13 -11.90 -11.84 -7.47
C GLU A 13 -12.54 -10.67 -6.69
N GLN A 14 -11.87 -10.18 -5.64
CA GLN A 14 -12.34 -9.05 -4.85
C GLN A 14 -11.95 -7.72 -5.47
N PHE A 15 -10.71 -7.60 -5.94
CA PHE A 15 -10.17 -6.39 -6.57
C PHE A 15 -11.00 -5.94 -7.77
N PHE A 16 -11.34 -6.89 -8.65
CA PHE A 16 -12.14 -6.63 -9.85
C PHE A 16 -13.64 -6.42 -9.60
N ARG A 17 -14.09 -6.37 -8.34
CA ARG A 17 -15.41 -5.83 -8.01
C ARG A 17 -15.44 -4.30 -8.06
N ILE A 18 -14.27 -3.68 -7.94
CA ILE A 18 -14.10 -2.22 -7.90
C ILE A 18 -13.40 -1.73 -9.18
N VAL A 19 -12.37 -2.44 -9.63
CA VAL A 19 -11.54 -2.04 -10.76
C VAL A 19 -11.97 -2.75 -12.04
N ASP A 20 -12.00 -2.00 -13.14
CA ASP A 20 -12.36 -2.51 -14.47
C ASP A 20 -11.29 -3.48 -15.01
N ARG A 21 -11.72 -4.70 -15.33
CA ARG A 21 -10.84 -5.76 -15.87
C ARG A 21 -10.31 -5.42 -17.26
N ASP A 22 -11.10 -4.73 -18.07
CA ASP A 22 -10.73 -4.45 -19.46
C ASP A 22 -9.66 -3.36 -19.57
N LEU A 23 -9.45 -2.61 -18.48
CA LEU A 23 -8.44 -1.55 -18.35
C LEU A 23 -7.30 -1.94 -17.40
N THR A 24 -7.17 -3.21 -17.03
CA THR A 24 -6.17 -3.68 -16.05
C THR A 24 -5.23 -4.71 -16.65
N GLU A 25 -3.93 -4.50 -16.46
CA GLU A 25 -2.89 -5.50 -16.68
C GLU A 25 -2.36 -6.02 -15.35
N VAL A 26 -2.10 -7.33 -15.27
CA VAL A 26 -1.61 -8.00 -14.07
C VAL A 26 -0.19 -8.49 -14.30
N HIS A 27 0.75 -7.98 -13.51
CA HIS A 27 2.15 -8.39 -13.53
C HIS A 27 2.54 -9.10 -12.22
N TYR A 28 3.43 -10.08 -12.33
CA TYR A 28 4.07 -10.72 -11.19
C TYR A 28 5.52 -10.27 -11.09
N GLN A 29 5.96 -9.88 -9.89
CA GLN A 29 7.32 -9.38 -9.67
C GLN A 29 8.42 -10.39 -10.07
N THR A 30 8.09 -11.69 -10.14
CA THR A 30 8.97 -12.74 -10.67
C THR A 30 9.38 -12.50 -12.12
N GLU A 31 8.59 -11.77 -12.91
CA GLU A 31 8.90 -11.44 -14.32
C GLU A 31 10.25 -10.75 -14.48
N TRP A 32 10.64 -9.94 -13.49
CA TRP A 32 11.94 -9.26 -13.45
C TRP A 32 12.85 -9.80 -12.35
N PHE A 33 12.33 -10.14 -11.16
CA PHE A 33 13.19 -10.61 -10.07
C PHE A 33 13.77 -12.02 -10.29
N ASP A 34 13.19 -12.86 -11.15
CA ASP A 34 13.81 -14.16 -11.48
C ASP A 34 15.13 -14.00 -12.26
N LYS A 35 15.32 -12.84 -12.90
CA LYS A 35 16.54 -12.49 -13.64
C LYS A 35 17.42 -11.49 -12.87
N PHE A 36 16.96 -11.01 -11.72
CA PHE A 36 17.63 -10.00 -10.92
C PHE A 36 18.77 -10.63 -10.14
N ASP A 37 19.99 -10.15 -10.39
CA ASP A 37 21.18 -10.74 -9.81
C ASP A 37 21.76 -9.89 -8.66
N LEU A 38 22.87 -10.38 -8.08
CA LEU A 38 23.53 -9.68 -6.99
C LEU A 38 24.11 -8.33 -7.44
N GLY A 39 24.53 -8.20 -8.70
CA GLY A 39 25.01 -6.96 -9.28
C GLY A 39 23.91 -5.91 -9.33
N ASP A 40 22.71 -6.30 -9.76
CA ASP A 40 21.51 -5.45 -9.75
C ASP A 40 21.17 -5.01 -8.32
N ALA A 41 21.21 -5.93 -7.36
CA ALA A 41 20.97 -5.64 -5.95
C ALA A 41 21.97 -4.61 -5.40
N ILE A 42 23.28 -4.79 -5.66
CA ILE A 42 24.33 -3.88 -5.22
C ILE A 42 24.15 -2.50 -5.85
N LYS A 43 23.83 -2.45 -7.15
CA LYS A 43 23.56 -1.20 -7.85
C LYS A 43 22.39 -0.47 -7.20
N LEU A 44 21.30 -1.16 -6.93
CA LEU A 44 20.11 -0.60 -6.30
C LEU A 44 20.41 -0.05 -4.88
N LEU A 45 21.14 -0.84 -4.08
CA LEU A 45 21.59 -0.44 -2.74
C LEU A 45 22.52 0.79 -2.75
N SER A 46 23.24 1.03 -3.83
CA SER A 46 24.14 2.20 -3.95
C SER A 46 23.41 3.54 -4.06
N HIS A 47 22.09 3.53 -4.29
CA HIS A 47 21.30 4.75 -4.52
C HIS A 47 20.70 5.37 -3.24
N LYS A 48 20.75 4.66 -2.10
CA LYS A 48 20.26 5.18 -0.81
C LYS A 48 21.29 4.96 0.28
N THR A 49 21.46 5.97 1.13
CA THR A 49 22.32 5.86 2.31
C THR A 49 21.55 5.25 3.48
N VAL A 50 22.27 4.65 4.42
CA VAL A 50 21.69 4.17 5.69
C VAL A 50 20.97 5.29 6.43
N ALA A 51 21.52 6.51 6.41
CA ALA A 51 20.91 7.67 7.06
C ALA A 51 19.52 7.99 6.49
N GLN A 52 19.38 8.03 5.16
CA GLN A 52 18.09 8.26 4.49
C GLN A 52 17.08 7.14 4.78
N MET A 53 17.54 5.89 4.90
CA MET A 53 16.65 4.79 5.28
C MET A 53 16.13 4.96 6.71
N LEU A 54 16.98 5.42 7.64
CA LEU A 54 16.61 5.68 9.04
C LEU A 54 15.69 6.90 9.23
N GLU A 55 15.46 7.73 8.20
CA GLU A 55 14.47 8.82 8.25
C GLU A 55 13.02 8.31 8.20
N ARG A 56 12.80 7.09 7.68
CA ARG A 56 11.48 6.45 7.70
C ARG A 56 11.02 6.26 9.16
N ASP A 57 9.82 6.72 9.49
CA ASP A 57 9.30 6.74 10.87
C ASP A 57 9.44 5.40 11.60
N ASP A 58 9.11 4.28 10.95
CA ASP A 58 9.24 2.94 11.56
C ASP A 58 10.69 2.63 11.96
N PHE A 59 11.63 2.83 11.03
CA PHE A 59 13.05 2.61 11.29
C PHE A 59 13.61 3.60 12.30
N SER A 60 13.22 4.88 12.21
CA SER A 60 13.62 5.91 13.17
C SER A 60 13.20 5.55 14.60
N ASN A 61 11.94 5.15 14.78
CA ASN A 61 11.37 4.81 16.08
C ASN A 61 11.98 3.52 16.65
N ARG A 62 12.14 2.48 15.82
CA ARG A 62 12.77 1.22 16.23
C ARG A 62 14.24 1.43 16.62
N TYR A 63 14.98 2.17 15.80
CA TYR A 63 16.40 2.45 16.06
C TYR A 63 16.59 3.24 17.36
N LYS A 64 15.79 4.29 17.59
CA LYS A 64 15.81 5.06 18.85
C LYS A 64 15.41 4.22 20.08
N SER A 65 14.53 3.25 19.89
CA SER A 65 14.02 2.38 20.96
C SER A 65 14.86 1.12 21.18
N GLY A 66 15.97 0.95 20.44
CA GLY A 66 16.81 -0.24 20.50
C GLY A 66 16.13 -1.52 20.01
N ILE A 67 15.05 -1.40 19.23
CA ILE A 67 14.38 -2.53 18.58
C ILE A 67 15.20 -2.88 17.34
N GLU A 68 15.49 -4.17 17.17
CA GLU A 68 16.26 -4.69 16.04
C GLU A 68 15.66 -4.25 14.71
N ILE A 69 16.51 -3.95 13.72
CA ILE A 69 16.14 -3.69 12.33
C ILE A 69 17.04 -4.57 11.46
N TYR A 70 16.44 -5.47 10.68
CA TYR A 70 17.21 -6.36 9.82
C TYR A 70 17.59 -5.66 8.52
N LEU A 71 18.80 -5.92 8.00
CA LEU A 71 19.29 -5.32 6.74
C LEU A 71 18.37 -5.61 5.55
N SER A 72 17.71 -6.78 5.54
CA SER A 72 16.72 -7.13 4.52
C SER A 72 15.53 -6.17 4.47
N GLU A 73 15.18 -5.53 5.59
CA GLU A 73 14.09 -4.55 5.64
C GLU A 73 14.44 -3.27 4.86
N PHE A 74 15.73 -2.94 4.73
CA PHE A 74 16.18 -1.82 3.91
C PHE A 74 16.10 -2.13 2.41
N MET A 75 16.09 -3.40 2.02
CA MET A 75 15.93 -3.76 0.61
C MET A 75 14.49 -3.53 0.13
N TYR A 76 13.50 -3.70 0.99
CA TYR A 76 12.10 -3.70 0.58
C TYR A 76 11.67 -2.42 -0.16
N PRO A 77 11.92 -1.18 0.35
CA PRO A 77 11.53 0.03 -0.35
C PRO A 77 12.21 0.19 -1.71
N LEU A 78 13.46 -0.28 -1.82
CA LEU A 78 14.23 -0.24 -3.06
C LEU A 78 13.66 -1.22 -4.09
N LEU A 79 13.34 -2.44 -3.67
CA LEU A 79 12.73 -3.46 -4.54
C LEU A 79 11.35 -2.99 -5.04
N GLN A 80 10.51 -2.44 -4.16
CA GLN A 80 9.23 -1.86 -4.56
C GLN A 80 9.43 -0.71 -5.57
N GLY A 81 10.39 0.19 -5.31
CA GLY A 81 10.67 1.27 -6.25
C GLY A 81 11.23 0.78 -7.60
N TYR A 82 11.93 -0.37 -7.62
CA TYR A 82 12.36 -1.03 -8.84
C TYR A 82 11.18 -1.60 -9.64
N ASP A 83 10.11 -2.05 -8.96
CA ASP A 83 8.88 -2.46 -9.65
C ASP A 83 8.32 -1.30 -10.49
N SER A 84 8.32 -0.08 -9.95
CA SER A 84 7.88 1.12 -10.69
C SER A 84 8.77 1.45 -11.89
N VAL A 85 10.06 1.11 -11.83
CA VAL A 85 10.97 1.21 -12.99
C VAL A 85 10.60 0.17 -14.04
N MET A 86 10.33 -1.08 -13.64
CA MET A 86 9.99 -2.15 -14.57
C MET A 86 8.62 -1.95 -15.23
N LEU A 87 7.66 -1.37 -14.51
CA LEU A 87 6.32 -1.07 -14.99
C LEU A 87 6.22 0.28 -15.72
N HIS A 88 7.28 1.09 -15.74
CA HIS A 88 7.26 2.45 -16.29
C HIS A 88 6.10 3.30 -15.72
N SER A 89 5.87 3.19 -14.41
CA SER A 89 4.71 3.79 -13.75
C SER A 89 4.67 5.32 -13.91
N ASP A 90 3.57 5.86 -14.41
CA ASP A 90 3.30 7.30 -14.42
C ASP A 90 2.77 7.80 -13.06
N VAL A 91 1.98 6.96 -12.38
CA VAL A 91 1.38 7.22 -11.07
C VAL A 91 1.42 5.94 -10.24
N GLU A 92 1.91 6.02 -9.00
CA GLU A 92 1.78 4.94 -8.01
C GLU A 92 0.83 5.37 -6.89
N ILE A 93 -0.14 4.50 -6.58
CA ILE A 93 -1.18 4.74 -5.57
C ILE A 93 -0.88 3.88 -4.35
N GLY A 94 -0.94 4.48 -3.16
CA GLY A 94 -0.74 3.74 -1.92
C GLY A 94 -1.42 4.38 -0.72
N GLY A 95 -1.49 3.65 0.39
CA GLY A 95 -1.90 4.25 1.66
C GLY A 95 -0.90 5.30 2.14
N THR A 96 -1.32 6.17 3.06
CA THR A 96 -0.40 7.16 3.68
C THR A 96 0.81 6.51 4.37
N ASP A 97 0.69 5.26 4.81
CA ASP A 97 1.78 4.45 5.38
C ASP A 97 2.82 3.99 4.35
N GLN A 98 2.53 4.10 3.04
CA GLN A 98 3.44 3.76 1.96
C GLN A 98 4.21 4.96 1.39
N THR A 99 3.97 6.18 1.87
CA THR A 99 4.55 7.42 1.32
C THR A 99 6.06 7.33 1.09
N PHE A 100 6.82 6.78 2.04
CA PHE A 100 8.27 6.59 1.89
C PHE A 100 8.62 5.68 0.69
N ASN A 101 7.96 4.54 0.55
CA ASN A 101 8.23 3.60 -0.53
C ASN A 101 7.87 4.18 -1.91
N LEU A 102 6.74 4.88 -2.00
CA LEU A 102 6.30 5.57 -3.21
C LEU A 102 7.33 6.63 -3.67
N LEU A 103 7.92 7.36 -2.71
CA LEU A 103 8.98 8.33 -2.97
C LEU A 103 10.27 7.66 -3.44
N VAL A 104 10.61 6.48 -2.91
CA VAL A 104 11.76 5.70 -3.40
C VAL A 104 11.60 5.33 -4.87
N GLY A 105 10.43 4.85 -5.30
CA GLY A 105 10.15 4.58 -6.72
C GLY A 105 10.30 5.83 -7.59
N ARG A 106 9.73 6.95 -7.14
CA ARG A 106 9.84 8.25 -7.81
C ARG A 106 11.27 8.73 -7.99
N GLU A 107 12.12 8.50 -7.00
CA GLU A 107 13.55 8.85 -7.05
C GLU A 107 14.38 7.90 -7.91
N LEU A 108 14.02 6.61 -7.96
CA LEU A 108 14.74 5.60 -8.72
C LEU A 108 14.53 5.75 -10.24
N GLN A 109 13.33 6.07 -10.70
CA GLN A 109 13.02 6.15 -12.14
C GLN A 109 13.98 7.05 -12.96
N PRO A 110 14.32 8.28 -12.53
CA PRO A 110 15.32 9.12 -13.21
C PRO A 110 16.70 8.47 -13.36
N ILE A 111 17.11 7.66 -12.38
CA ILE A 111 18.40 6.95 -12.41
C ILE A 111 18.41 5.89 -13.53
N PHE A 112 17.24 5.34 -13.85
CA PHE A 112 17.03 4.43 -14.97
C PHE A 112 16.59 5.14 -16.25
N GLY A 113 16.69 6.47 -16.32
CA GLY A 113 16.38 7.26 -17.51
C GLY A 113 14.89 7.45 -17.78
N GLN A 114 14.04 7.24 -16.78
CA GLN A 114 12.58 7.39 -16.88
C GLN A 114 12.10 8.67 -16.16
N PRO A 115 10.95 9.25 -16.54
CA PRO A 115 10.31 10.29 -15.75
C PRO A 115 9.92 9.77 -14.35
N SER A 116 9.99 10.66 -13.36
CA SER A 116 9.51 10.38 -12.01
C SER A 116 7.98 10.26 -11.96
N GLN A 117 7.47 9.12 -11.47
CA GLN A 117 6.05 8.84 -11.23
C GLN A 117 5.46 9.86 -10.26
N GLN A 118 4.22 10.28 -10.50
CA GLN A 118 3.45 10.96 -9.45
C GLN A 118 3.06 9.96 -8.36
N ILE A 119 2.89 10.47 -7.14
CA ILE A 119 2.43 9.65 -6.02
C ILE A 119 1.04 10.12 -5.59
N LEU A 120 0.13 9.18 -5.38
CA LEU A 120 -1.19 9.46 -4.83
C LEU A 120 -1.35 8.66 -3.54
N THR A 121 -1.38 9.37 -2.41
CA THR A 121 -1.62 8.75 -1.12
C THR A 121 -3.10 8.86 -0.75
N VAL A 122 -3.68 7.74 -0.32
CA VAL A 122 -5.07 7.67 0.14
C VAL A 122 -5.12 7.45 1.65
N GLN A 123 -6.17 7.98 2.29
CA GLN A 123 -6.37 7.81 3.73
C GLN A 123 -6.59 6.34 4.07
N LEU A 124 -5.98 5.91 5.17
CA LEU A 124 -6.17 4.56 5.70
C LEU A 124 -7.51 4.47 6.43
N ILE A 125 -8.32 3.49 6.04
CA ILE A 125 -9.60 3.22 6.68
C ILE A 125 -9.35 2.69 8.10
N VAL A 126 -9.96 3.33 9.10
CA VAL A 126 -9.92 2.85 10.49
C VAL A 126 -10.81 1.61 10.64
N GLY A 127 -10.46 0.71 11.55
CA GLY A 127 -11.27 -0.47 11.82
C GLY A 127 -12.52 -0.15 12.63
N LEU A 128 -13.24 -1.21 13.01
CA LEU A 128 -14.46 -1.12 13.83
C LEU A 128 -14.25 -0.47 15.21
N ASP A 129 -13.01 -0.38 15.69
CA ASP A 129 -12.67 0.35 16.91
C ASP A 129 -12.60 1.88 16.73
N GLY A 130 -12.57 2.37 15.49
CA GLY A 130 -12.55 3.80 15.14
C GLY A 130 -11.18 4.49 15.23
N TYR A 131 -10.15 3.83 15.77
CA TYR A 131 -8.83 4.45 16.00
C TYR A 131 -7.71 3.79 15.21
N LYS A 132 -7.61 2.47 15.26
CA LYS A 132 -6.55 1.72 14.60
C LYS A 132 -6.91 1.48 13.14
N LYS A 133 -5.88 1.38 12.29
CA LYS A 133 -6.03 0.93 10.91
C LYS A 133 -6.81 -0.39 10.85
N MET A 134 -7.69 -0.51 9.88
CA MET A 134 -8.40 -1.76 9.60
C MET A 134 -7.38 -2.87 9.28
N GLY A 135 -7.50 -4.01 9.96
CA GLY A 135 -6.56 -5.11 9.81
C GLY A 135 -7.13 -6.46 10.24
N LYS A 136 -6.85 -7.50 9.45
CA LYS A 136 -7.28 -8.87 9.74
C LYS A 136 -6.71 -9.38 11.08
N SER A 137 -5.47 -9.02 11.40
CA SER A 137 -4.81 -9.38 12.67
C SER A 137 -5.44 -8.74 13.90
N LEU A 138 -6.04 -7.57 13.75
CA LEU A 138 -6.73 -6.84 14.82
C LEU A 138 -8.20 -7.25 14.96
N SER A 139 -8.69 -8.12 14.06
CA SER A 139 -10.10 -8.54 13.99
C SER A 139 -11.10 -7.37 13.92
N ASN A 140 -10.65 -6.19 13.45
CA ASN A 140 -11.42 -4.94 13.38
C ASN A 140 -11.86 -4.61 11.94
N TYR A 141 -12.01 -5.62 11.07
CA TYR A 141 -12.24 -5.45 9.63
C TYR A 141 -13.63 -5.90 9.17
N ILE A 142 -14.06 -5.32 8.05
CA ILE A 142 -15.25 -5.70 7.31
C ILE A 142 -14.78 -6.39 6.02
N ALA A 143 -15.11 -7.67 5.87
CA ALA A 143 -14.69 -8.43 4.70
C ALA A 143 -15.61 -8.10 3.51
N MET A 144 -15.05 -7.84 2.34
CA MET A 144 -15.83 -7.58 1.10
C MET A 144 -16.66 -8.78 0.64
N THR A 145 -16.34 -9.98 1.13
CA THR A 145 -17.02 -11.24 0.80
C THR A 145 -17.96 -11.71 1.91
N ALA A 146 -18.14 -10.95 2.99
CA ALA A 146 -19.07 -11.31 4.05
C ALA A 146 -20.53 -11.26 3.56
N PRO A 147 -21.46 -12.00 4.19
CA PRO A 147 -22.89 -11.86 3.93
C PRO A 147 -23.37 -10.42 4.13
N ALA A 148 -24.35 -9.98 3.32
CA ALA A 148 -24.86 -8.60 3.38
C ALA A 148 -25.34 -8.19 4.78
N HIS A 149 -26.02 -9.10 5.48
CA HIS A 149 -26.47 -8.88 6.86
C HIS A 149 -25.30 -8.62 7.82
N ASP A 150 -24.19 -9.35 7.67
CA ASP A 150 -23.02 -9.22 8.54
C ASP A 150 -22.24 -7.94 8.23
N MET A 151 -22.11 -7.57 6.94
CA MET A 151 -21.53 -6.30 6.54
C MET A 151 -22.33 -5.13 7.11
N PHE A 152 -23.66 -5.18 6.98
CA PHE A 152 -24.55 -4.17 7.52
C PHE A 152 -24.41 -4.06 9.05
N GLY A 153 -24.47 -5.17 9.78
CA GLY A 153 -24.32 -5.18 11.23
C GLY A 153 -22.98 -4.61 11.69
N LYS A 154 -21.88 -4.93 10.98
CA LYS A 154 -20.55 -4.38 11.27
C LYS A 154 -20.47 -2.87 10.99
N LEU A 155 -20.99 -2.40 9.85
CA LEU A 155 -21.03 -0.96 9.55
C LEU A 155 -21.84 -0.19 10.60
N MET A 156 -22.96 -0.75 11.07
CA MET A 156 -23.78 -0.16 12.12
C MET A 156 -23.11 -0.16 13.51
N SER A 157 -22.03 -0.92 13.70
CA SER A 157 -21.26 -0.93 14.95
C SER A 157 -20.16 0.13 14.99
N LEU A 158 -19.96 0.89 13.90
CA LEU A 158 -18.95 1.94 13.83
C LEU A 158 -19.25 3.05 14.85
N PRO A 159 -18.25 3.49 15.63
CA PRO A 159 -18.39 4.67 16.47
C PRO A 159 -18.68 5.93 15.64
N ASP A 160 -19.53 6.82 16.16
CA ASP A 160 -19.94 8.06 15.48
C ASP A 160 -18.75 8.89 14.95
N HIS A 161 -17.69 9.00 15.75
CA HIS A 161 -16.49 9.77 15.39
C HIS A 161 -15.73 9.20 14.18
N ALA A 162 -15.92 7.92 13.85
CA ALA A 162 -15.30 7.25 12.70
C ALA A 162 -16.18 7.28 11.44
N MET A 163 -17.49 7.57 11.57
CA MET A 163 -18.44 7.53 10.47
C MET A 163 -18.05 8.45 9.32
N MET A 164 -17.60 9.68 9.62
CA MET A 164 -17.21 10.64 8.58
C MET A 164 -16.04 10.16 7.73
N SER A 165 -15.06 9.49 8.33
CA SER A 165 -13.94 8.91 7.58
C SER A 165 -14.41 7.82 6.62
N TYR A 166 -15.42 7.03 7.00
CA TYR A 166 -16.01 6.03 6.12
C TYR A 166 -16.78 6.66 4.96
N PHE A 167 -17.55 7.72 5.21
CA PHE A 167 -18.22 8.44 4.13
C PHE A 167 -17.22 9.03 3.13
N GLU A 168 -16.16 9.68 3.63
CA GLU A 168 -15.12 10.29 2.79
C GLU A 168 -14.31 9.28 1.97
N THR A 169 -14.13 8.05 2.47
CA THR A 169 -13.25 7.06 1.84
C THR A 169 -13.98 5.96 1.07
N LEU A 170 -15.25 5.71 1.36
CA LEU A 170 -16.01 4.57 0.83
C LEU A 170 -17.32 4.96 0.12
N THR A 171 -17.63 6.25 0.00
CA THR A 171 -18.82 6.73 -0.71
C THR A 171 -18.47 7.83 -1.70
N ASP A 172 -19.31 7.98 -2.73
CA ASP A 172 -19.19 9.04 -3.74
C ASP A 172 -19.97 10.30 -3.36
N LEU A 173 -20.30 10.48 -2.08
CA LEU A 173 -21.04 11.65 -1.62
C LEU A 173 -20.20 12.92 -1.84
N PRO A 174 -20.76 13.97 -2.45
CA PRO A 174 -20.07 15.23 -2.62
C PRO A 174 -19.61 15.81 -1.28
N LEU A 175 -18.41 16.41 -1.25
CA LEU A 175 -17.86 17.06 -0.06
C LEU A 175 -18.81 18.11 0.55
N ALA A 176 -19.63 18.76 -0.29
CA ALA A 176 -20.65 19.69 0.18
C ALA A 176 -21.70 19.00 1.06
N GLU A 177 -22.21 17.84 0.64
CA GLU A 177 -23.18 17.05 1.41
C GLU A 177 -22.54 16.47 2.69
N LEU A 178 -21.28 16.02 2.61
CA LEU A 178 -20.54 15.55 3.77
C LEU A 178 -20.32 16.64 4.83
N THR A 179 -20.23 17.90 4.40
CA THR A 179 -20.08 19.04 5.32
C THR A 179 -21.35 19.29 6.11
N GLU A 180 -22.53 19.01 5.54
CA GLU A 180 -23.82 19.15 6.23
C GLU A 180 -24.07 18.04 7.25
N LEU A 181 -23.40 16.89 7.09
CA LEU A 181 -23.48 15.74 8.00
C LEU A 181 -22.53 15.84 9.21
N ARG A 182 -21.57 16.77 9.20
CA ARG A 182 -20.63 17.03 10.29
C ARG A 182 -21.23 17.91 11.38
#